data_AF-A0A1V3WDF0-F1
#
_entry.id   AF-A0A1V3WDF0-F1
#
_cell.length_a   1.000
_cell.length_b   1.000
_cell.length_c   1.000
_cell.angle_alpha   90.00
_cell.angle_beta   90.00
_cell.angle_gamma   90.00
#
_symmetry.space_group_name_H-M   'P 1'
#
loop_
_entity.id
_entity.type
_entity.pdbx_description
1 polymer ?
#
loop_
_entity_poly.entity_id
_entity_poly.type
_entity_poly.pdbx_seq_one_letter_code
_entity_poly.pdbx_strand_id
1 'polypeptide(L)' 'MVEGVRLTDGRAFSVQYHPEAAAGPHDAEYLFDQFVELMEGQ' A
#
# COMPACT_ATOMS: atom_id res chain seq x y z
N MET A 1 5.77 6.40 -15.42
CA MET A 1 4.87 5.26 -15.20
C MET A 1 4.12 5.53 -13.90
N VAL A 2 2.86 5.10 -13.77
CA VAL A 2 2.08 5.27 -12.52
C VAL A 2 2.08 3.92 -11.82
N GLU A 3 2.59 3.86 -10.60
CA GLU A 3 2.82 2.61 -9.85
C GLU A 3 1.74 2.32 -8.78
N GLY A 4 0.74 3.20 -8.66
CA GLY A 4 -0.34 3.08 -7.70
C GLY A 4 -1.27 4.29 -7.70
N VAL A 5 -2.40 4.16 -7.04
CA VAL A 5 -3.41 5.23 -6.89
C VAL A 5 -3.91 5.30 -5.45
N ARG A 6 -4.31 6.50 -5.00
CA ARG A 6 -4.92 6.75 -3.70
C ARG A 6 -6.15 7.63 -3.89
N LEU A 7 -7.21 7.37 -3.13
CA LEU A 7 -8.37 8.25 -3.13
C LEU A 7 -8.01 9.62 -2.53
N THR A 8 -8.47 10.68 -3.18
CA THR A 8 -8.38 12.05 -2.65
C THR A 8 -9.35 12.29 -1.49
N ASP A 9 -10.45 11.54 -1.47
CA ASP A 9 -11.45 11.53 -0.39
C ASP A 9 -11.85 10.08 -0.12
N GLY A 10 -11.74 9.65 1.13
CA GLY A 10 -11.89 8.26 1.56
C GLY A 10 -10.58 7.56 1.93
N ARG A 11 -10.70 6.30 2.35
CA ARG A 11 -9.63 5.50 2.94
C ARG A 11 -9.34 4.28 2.07
N ALA A 12 -8.80 4.50 0.87
CA ALA A 12 -8.35 3.40 0.02
C ALA A 12 -7.19 3.81 -0.88
N PHE A 13 -6.33 2.85 -1.18
CA PHE A 13 -5.25 2.96 -2.14
C PHE A 13 -5.00 1.60 -2.82
N SER A 14 -4.26 1.60 -3.91
CA SER A 14 -3.77 0.40 -4.58
C SER A 14 -2.39 0.62 -5.18
N VAL A 15 -1.64 -0.46 -5.35
CA VAL A 15 -0.34 -0.49 -6.03
C VAL A 15 -0.36 -1.53 -7.13
N GLN A 16 0.45 -1.33 -8.17
CA GLN A 16 0.48 -2.23 -9.32
C GLN A 16 1.46 -3.40 -9.15
N TYR A 17 2.45 -3.24 -8.27
CA TYR A 17 3.46 -4.26 -7.94
C TYR A 17 3.05 -5.09 -6.72
N HIS A 18 3.86 -6.12 -6.43
CA HIS A 18 3.69 -7.04 -5.31
C HIS A 18 4.46 -6.55 -4.08
N PRO A 19 3.82 -5.88 -3.10
CA PRO A 19 4.49 -5.37 -1.90
C PRO A 19 4.98 -6.48 -0.96
N GLU A 20 4.42 -7.69 -1.06
CA GLU A 20 4.80 -8.87 -0.28
C GLU A 20 6.18 -9.43 -0.63
N ALA A 21 6.79 -8.93 -1.72
CA ALA A 21 8.18 -9.18 -2.11
C ALA A 21 8.65 -10.63 -1.87
N ALA A 22 7.95 -11.62 -2.44
CA ALA A 22 8.26 -13.04 -2.20
C ALA A 22 9.73 -13.43 -2.51
N ALA A 23 10.26 -12.95 -3.65
CA ALA A 23 11.67 -13.09 -4.06
C ALA A 23 12.20 -11.75 -4.60
N GLY A 24 11.82 -10.64 -3.94
CA GLY A 24 12.16 -9.27 -4.31
C GLY A 24 12.60 -8.44 -3.11
N PRO A 25 13.02 -7.19 -3.31
CA PRO A 25 13.40 -6.30 -2.22
C PRO A 25 12.18 -5.91 -1.37
N HIS A 26 12.35 -5.86 -0.05
CA HIS A 26 11.30 -5.54 0.93
C HIS A 26 10.96 -4.03 1.01
N ASP A 27 11.23 -3.28 -0.07
CA ASP A 27 11.14 -1.81 -0.10
C ASP A 27 9.69 -1.29 -0.05
N ALA A 28 8.71 -2.19 -0.12
CA ALA A 28 7.29 -1.89 -0.16
C ALA A 28 6.47 -2.49 1.01
N GLU A 29 7.10 -3.15 1.98
CA GLU A 29 6.39 -3.75 3.13
C GLU A 29 5.63 -2.72 3.96
N TYR A 30 6.10 -1.46 4.01
CA TYR A 30 5.45 -0.36 4.73
C TYR A 30 3.99 -0.10 4.28
N LEU A 31 3.61 -0.56 3.09
CA LEU A 31 2.23 -0.44 2.60
C LEU A 31 1.26 -1.31 3.39
N PHE A 32 1.72 -2.40 4.00
CA PHE A 32 0.91 -3.19 4.92
C PHE A 32 0.67 -2.45 6.24
N ASP A 33 1.68 -1.75 6.76
CA ASP A 33 1.50 -0.89 7.95
C ASP A 33 0.47 0.21 7.68
N GLN A 34 0.56 0.89 6.52
CA GLN A 34 -0.43 1.89 6.11
C GLN A 34 -1.84 1.30 5.96
N PHE A 35 -1.95 0.05 5.50
CA PHE A 35 -3.24 -0.64 5.45
C PHE A 35 -3.80 -0.91 6.86
N VAL A 36 -2.96 -1.30 7.81
CA VAL A 36 -3.37 -1.53 9.21
C VAL A 36 -3.82 -0.22 9.85
N GLU A 37 -3.06 0.87 9.73
CA GLU A 37 -3.45 2.20 10.23
C GLU A 37 -4.83 2.62 9.70
N LEU A 38 -5.08 2.32 8.43
CA LEU A 38 -6.32 2.63 7.75
C LEU A 38 -7.52 1.81 8.27
N MET A 39 -7.26 0.58 8.74
CA MET A 39 -8.25 -0.29 9.38
C MET A 39 -8.51 0.07 10.84
N GLU A 40 -7.51 0.59 11.56
CA GLU A 40 -7.64 1.04 12.96
C GLU A 40 -8.49 2.32 13.09
N GLY A 41 -8.68 3.03 11.98
CA GLY A 41 -9.77 3.99 11.83
C GLY A 41 -9.56 5.33 12.52
N GLN A 42 -8.30 5.77 12.70
CA GLN A 42 -8.00 7.17 12.99
C GLN A 42 -8.55 8.12 11.92
#